data_AF-A0A1Y3NES7-F1
#
_entry.id   AF-A0A1Y3NES7-F1
#
_cell.length_a   1.000
_cell.length_b   1.000
_cell.length_c   1.000
_cell.angle_alpha   90.00
_cell.angle_beta   90.00
_cell.angle_gamma   90.00
#
_symmetry.space_group_name_H-M   'P 1'
#
loop_
_entity.id
_entity.type
_entity.pdbx_description
1 polymer ?
#
loop_
_entity_poly.entity_id
_entity_poly.type
_entity_poly.pdbx_seq_one_letter_code
_entity_poly.pdbx_strand_id
1 'polypeptide(L)'
;PATIDFSGLFSNKPLLDKYNKTVPETWEELIETSKYIIEQEKANNNKNIIAYNGLYGDNGMCSLIEFIYSCRESYDSPFPKLTSKTAIDAIELIKRIKEEISSDEIFSNNLDYSIMKIFNGEALFIKFYYIPGFINQYSPYIVSRMPGIKKGISGSIQVGYNIGIVSNIDEDKLIPAIEAVKYMTSLEVQKELALKELIISGITSLYYEDNVCSNIRFCEFYRNPQIIMKPKNIYNLDNYYEKFTNYFYEFLYKNGKASDDLKLFDYFDTTSIPVTTNNNEKEKLENNETGKSTKSNIIISKILDYHNKEYTNSDLPIYSNFCSINSDE
;
A
#
# COMPACT_ATOMS: atom_id res chain seq x y z
N PRO A 1 -0.59 -10.43 11.58
CA PRO A 1 -0.72 -10.65 10.12
C PRO A 1 0.08 -11.89 9.75
N ALA A 2 -0.37 -12.68 8.77
CA ALA A 2 0.40 -13.83 8.29
C ALA A 2 1.48 -13.38 7.31
N THR A 3 1.13 -12.43 6.43
CA THR A 3 2.06 -11.69 5.59
C THR A 3 1.62 -10.23 5.53
N ILE A 4 2.55 -9.35 5.23
CA ILE A 4 2.25 -8.01 4.72
C ILE A 4 2.82 -7.91 3.31
N ASP A 5 2.31 -6.99 2.52
CA ASP A 5 2.83 -6.63 1.21
C ASP A 5 2.62 -5.13 1.03
N PHE A 6 3.44 -4.49 0.21
CA PHE A 6 3.33 -3.06 -0.08
C PHE A 6 4.00 -2.73 -1.41
N SER A 7 3.62 -1.59 -1.99
CA SER A 7 4.15 -1.11 -3.27
C SER A 7 5.55 -0.53 -3.12
N GLY A 8 6.41 -0.79 -4.10
CA GLY A 8 7.72 -0.16 -4.26
C GLY A 8 7.89 0.47 -5.64
N LEU A 9 8.91 1.33 -5.76
CA LEU A 9 9.34 1.90 -7.02
C LEU A 9 10.42 1.00 -7.63
N PHE A 10 10.07 0.32 -8.72
CA PHE A 10 11.00 -0.43 -9.55
C PHE A 10 11.71 0.55 -10.48
N SER A 11 13.02 0.69 -10.30
CA SER A 11 13.85 1.64 -11.04
C SER A 11 14.88 0.92 -11.90
N ASN A 12 14.92 1.23 -13.20
CA ASN A 12 15.84 0.60 -14.16
C ASN A 12 17.27 1.12 -13.97
N LYS A 13 18.06 0.35 -13.22
CA LYS A 13 19.40 0.73 -12.78
C LYS A 13 20.38 0.96 -13.95
N PRO A 14 20.43 0.11 -14.99
CA PRO A 14 21.26 0.38 -16.16
C PRO A 14 20.97 1.71 -16.86
N LEU A 15 19.69 2.10 -16.99
CA LEU A 15 19.33 3.40 -17.57
C LEU A 15 19.73 4.56 -16.66
N LEU A 16 19.50 4.45 -15.36
CA LEU A 16 19.93 5.46 -14.39
C LEU A 16 21.45 5.66 -14.42
N ASP A 17 22.21 4.57 -14.44
CA ASP A 17 23.68 4.62 -14.50
C ASP A 17 24.19 5.23 -15.80
N LYS A 18 23.61 4.85 -16.94
CA LYS A 18 23.95 5.39 -18.27
C LYS A 18 23.87 6.92 -18.30
N TYR A 19 22.90 7.49 -17.57
CA TYR A 19 22.62 8.92 -17.56
C TYR A 19 23.08 9.63 -16.26
N ASN A 20 23.83 8.94 -15.40
CA ASN A 20 24.30 9.44 -14.11
C ASN A 20 23.18 10.04 -13.26
N LYS A 21 22.07 9.31 -13.15
CA LYS A 21 20.90 9.66 -12.35
C LYS A 21 20.77 8.73 -11.15
N THR A 22 20.23 9.25 -10.06
CA THR A 22 19.89 8.47 -8.87
C THR A 22 18.44 8.03 -8.92
N VAL A 23 18.08 7.08 -8.05
CA VAL A 23 16.67 6.75 -7.81
C VAL A 23 15.97 7.98 -7.23
N PRO A 24 14.81 8.40 -7.75
CA PRO A 24 14.12 9.59 -7.27
C PRO A 24 13.52 9.35 -5.87
N GLU A 25 13.71 10.31 -4.97
CA GLU A 25 13.10 10.34 -3.64
C GLU A 25 11.86 11.24 -3.62
N THR A 26 11.70 12.11 -4.64
CA THR A 26 10.53 12.99 -4.79
C THR A 26 9.82 12.83 -6.13
N TRP A 27 8.54 13.19 -6.16
CA TRP A 27 7.78 13.20 -7.41
C TRP A 27 8.36 14.15 -8.46
N GLU A 28 8.92 15.29 -8.07
CA GLU A 28 9.56 16.21 -9.02
C GLU A 28 10.84 15.60 -9.60
N GLU A 29 11.69 14.98 -8.77
CA GLU A 29 12.88 14.27 -9.25
C GLU A 29 12.51 13.13 -10.22
N LEU A 30 11.41 12.42 -9.95
CA LEU A 30 10.90 11.38 -10.85
C LEU A 30 10.49 11.99 -12.20
N ILE A 31 9.79 13.12 -12.21
CA ILE A 31 9.37 13.82 -13.43
C ILE A 31 10.58 14.31 -14.22
N GLU A 32 11.48 15.04 -13.59
CA GLU A 32 12.67 15.61 -14.23
C GLU A 32 13.59 14.53 -14.81
N THR A 33 13.84 13.47 -14.03
CA THR A 33 14.65 12.32 -14.46
C THR A 33 14.01 11.60 -15.62
N SER A 34 12.69 11.38 -15.57
CA SER A 34 11.93 10.73 -16.63
C SER A 34 11.98 11.52 -17.93
N LYS A 35 11.71 12.83 -17.90
CA LYS A 35 11.77 13.68 -19.10
C LYS A 35 13.14 13.61 -19.76
N TYR A 36 14.20 13.79 -18.96
CA TYR A 36 15.57 13.77 -19.47
C TYR A 36 15.91 12.42 -20.12
N ILE A 37 15.72 11.32 -19.39
CA ILE A 37 16.13 9.99 -19.90
C ILE A 37 15.30 9.59 -21.12
N ILE A 38 13.99 9.82 -21.12
CA ILE A 38 13.15 9.45 -22.26
C ILE A 38 13.49 10.27 -23.51
N GLU A 39 13.80 11.56 -23.36
CA GLU A 39 14.26 12.38 -24.48
C GLU A 39 15.58 11.86 -25.06
N GLN A 40 16.55 11.51 -24.20
CA GLN A 40 17.84 10.97 -24.62
C GLN A 40 17.71 9.57 -25.27
N GLU A 41 16.88 8.68 -24.72
CA GLU A 41 16.62 7.36 -25.31
C GLU A 41 15.94 7.48 -26.68
N LYS A 42 14.97 8.40 -26.82
CA LYS A 42 14.32 8.69 -28.11
C LYS A 42 15.33 9.22 -29.14
N ALA A 43 16.22 10.12 -28.76
CA ALA A 43 17.29 10.62 -29.63
C ALA A 43 18.26 9.51 -30.07
N ASN A 44 18.44 8.49 -29.23
CA ASN A 44 19.23 7.29 -29.51
C ASN A 44 18.43 6.15 -30.18
N ASN A 45 17.27 6.45 -30.77
CA ASN A 45 16.37 5.51 -31.45
C ASN A 45 15.76 4.40 -30.57
N ASN A 46 15.82 4.52 -29.24
CA ASN A 46 15.09 3.64 -28.34
C ASN A 46 13.71 4.24 -28.00
N LYS A 47 12.66 3.67 -28.59
CA LYS A 47 11.27 4.15 -28.43
C LYS A 47 10.40 3.24 -27.57
N ASN A 48 10.93 2.11 -27.09
CA ASN A 48 10.16 1.09 -26.40
C ASN A 48 10.07 1.33 -24.88
N ILE A 49 10.91 2.22 -24.36
CA ILE A 49 10.96 2.55 -22.93
C ILE A 49 9.81 3.48 -22.55
N ILE A 50 9.03 3.08 -21.55
CA ILE A 50 8.07 3.95 -20.89
C ILE A 50 8.72 4.64 -19.69
N ALA A 51 8.33 5.87 -19.37
CA ALA A 51 8.91 6.57 -18.23
C ALA A 51 8.33 6.09 -16.90
N TYR A 52 7.01 6.13 -16.76
CA TYR A 52 6.34 5.75 -15.51
C TYR A 52 4.95 5.12 -15.73
N ASN A 53 4.71 3.99 -15.06
CA ASN A 53 3.38 3.43 -14.83
C ASN A 53 3.11 3.40 -13.31
N GLY A 54 1.99 4.01 -12.90
CA GLY A 54 1.58 4.13 -11.50
C GLY A 54 0.45 3.16 -11.08
N LEU A 55 0.16 2.12 -11.87
CA LEU A 55 -0.94 1.18 -11.65
C LEU A 55 -2.29 1.88 -11.39
N TYR A 56 -2.70 2.74 -12.32
CA TYR A 56 -4.02 3.37 -12.26
C TYR A 56 -5.08 2.63 -13.08
N GLY A 57 -4.72 1.59 -13.83
CA GLY A 57 -5.69 0.62 -14.41
C GLY A 57 -6.28 -0.31 -13.34
N ASP A 58 -7.45 -0.90 -13.63
CA ASP A 58 -8.13 -1.95 -12.84
C ASP A 58 -7.97 -1.85 -11.31
N ASN A 59 -8.66 -0.89 -10.68
CA ASN A 59 -8.57 -0.52 -9.25
C ASN A 59 -7.40 0.41 -8.87
N GLY A 60 -7.21 1.49 -9.63
CA GLY A 60 -6.25 2.58 -9.34
C GLY A 60 -6.47 3.32 -8.02
N MET A 61 -7.49 2.94 -7.24
CA MET A 61 -7.80 3.49 -5.93
C MET A 61 -6.70 3.30 -4.90
N CYS A 62 -6.10 2.11 -4.85
CA CYS A 62 -5.04 1.85 -3.89
C CYS A 62 -3.81 2.72 -4.25
N SER A 63 -3.54 2.90 -5.55
CA SER A 63 -2.52 3.84 -6.07
C SER A 63 -2.84 5.30 -5.76
N LEU A 64 -4.10 5.71 -5.85
CA LEU A 64 -4.54 7.07 -5.52
C LEU A 64 -4.37 7.38 -4.03
N ILE A 65 -4.82 6.50 -3.14
CA ILE A 65 -4.67 6.68 -1.68
C ILE A 65 -3.20 6.73 -1.31
N GLU A 66 -2.41 5.81 -1.84
CA GLU A 66 -0.96 5.77 -1.64
C GLU A 66 -0.30 7.09 -2.07
N PHE A 67 -0.65 7.59 -3.25
CA PHE A 67 -0.12 8.84 -3.78
C PHE A 67 -0.50 10.04 -2.89
N ILE A 68 -1.78 10.18 -2.53
CA ILE A 68 -2.22 11.27 -1.63
C ILE A 68 -1.48 11.19 -0.28
N TYR A 69 -1.28 9.99 0.26
CA TYR A 69 -0.55 9.80 1.50
C TYR A 69 0.93 10.18 1.39
N SER A 70 1.55 9.96 0.23
CA SER A 70 2.92 10.41 -0.07
C SER A 70 3.07 11.94 -0.14
N CYS A 71 1.96 12.67 -0.23
CA CYS A 71 1.91 14.13 -0.29
C CYS A 71 1.66 14.81 1.06
N ARG A 72 1.59 14.06 2.16
CA ARG A 72 1.37 14.61 3.49
C ARG A 72 2.53 15.51 3.95
N GLU A 73 2.22 16.39 4.91
CA GLU A 73 3.15 17.44 5.35
C GLU A 73 4.42 16.91 6.03
N SER A 74 4.31 15.83 6.81
CA SER A 74 5.41 15.26 7.59
C SER A 74 5.26 13.76 7.76
N TYR A 75 6.32 13.08 8.23
CA TYR A 75 6.34 11.63 8.39
C TYR A 75 5.14 11.14 9.24
N ASP A 76 4.87 11.81 10.36
CA ASP A 76 3.80 11.47 11.32
C ASP A 76 2.44 12.10 10.99
N SER A 77 2.33 12.86 9.89
CA SER A 77 1.06 13.46 9.50
C SER A 77 0.02 12.37 9.18
N PRO A 78 -1.26 12.55 9.53
CA PRO A 78 -2.31 11.63 9.14
C PRO A 78 -2.54 11.70 7.62
N PHE A 79 -3.37 10.79 7.11
CA PHE A 79 -3.87 10.87 5.74
C PHE A 79 -4.53 12.24 5.50
N PRO A 80 -4.15 12.98 4.44
CA PRO A 80 -4.76 14.27 4.13
C PRO A 80 -6.28 14.16 3.95
N LYS A 81 -7.04 15.11 4.48
CA LYS A 81 -8.48 15.21 4.14
C LYS A 81 -8.62 15.38 2.64
N LEU A 82 -9.56 14.68 2.01
CA LEU A 82 -9.73 14.74 0.56
C LEU A 82 -10.09 16.16 0.06
N THR A 83 -10.81 16.94 0.87
CA THR A 83 -11.12 18.37 0.62
C THR A 83 -9.94 19.33 0.83
N SER A 84 -8.80 18.85 1.35
CA SER A 84 -7.67 19.72 1.66
C SER A 84 -6.90 20.13 0.40
N LYS A 85 -6.24 21.29 0.46
CA LYS A 85 -5.30 21.73 -0.59
C LYS A 85 -4.25 20.66 -0.90
N THR A 86 -3.75 19.95 0.11
CA THR A 86 -2.79 18.85 -0.06
C THR A 86 -3.32 17.73 -0.94
N ALA A 87 -4.56 17.29 -0.73
CA ALA A 87 -5.17 16.24 -1.55
C ALA A 87 -5.47 16.71 -2.97
N ILE A 88 -5.94 17.96 -3.13
CA ILE A 88 -6.19 18.59 -4.43
C ILE A 88 -4.86 18.70 -5.23
N ASP A 89 -3.82 19.28 -4.62
CA ASP A 89 -2.49 19.40 -5.23
C ASP A 89 -1.92 18.02 -5.61
N ALA A 90 -2.14 16.99 -4.78
CA ALA A 90 -1.70 15.63 -5.08
C ALA A 90 -2.41 15.06 -6.32
N ILE A 91 -3.72 15.25 -6.44
CA ILE A 91 -4.50 14.79 -7.60
C ILE A 91 -4.09 15.54 -8.88
N GLU A 92 -3.85 16.85 -8.79
CA GLU A 92 -3.29 17.63 -9.90
C GLU A 92 -1.90 17.14 -10.31
N LEU A 93 -1.06 16.77 -9.33
CA LEU A 93 0.25 16.21 -9.60
C LEU A 93 0.19 14.85 -10.30
N ILE A 94 -0.76 13.97 -9.94
CA ILE A 94 -0.99 12.71 -10.67
C ILE A 94 -1.30 12.99 -12.15
N LYS A 95 -2.18 13.97 -12.41
CA LYS A 95 -2.51 14.37 -13.79
C LYS A 95 -1.30 14.93 -14.53
N ARG A 96 -0.50 15.79 -13.88
CA ARG A 96 0.76 16.29 -14.44
C ARG A 96 1.73 15.17 -14.78
N ILE A 97 1.91 14.18 -13.90
CA ILE A 97 2.77 13.00 -14.16
C ILE A 97 2.28 12.25 -15.41
N LYS A 98 0.97 11.99 -15.49
CA LYS A 98 0.38 11.31 -16.65
C LYS A 98 0.66 12.07 -17.96
N GLU A 99 0.44 13.38 -17.94
CA GLU A 99 0.57 14.24 -19.13
C GLU A 99 2.02 14.50 -19.54
N GLU A 100 2.94 14.64 -18.59
CA GLU A 100 4.32 15.04 -18.87
C GLU A 100 5.27 13.87 -19.14
N ILE A 101 5.06 12.72 -18.49
CA ILE A 101 6.02 11.61 -18.54
C ILE A 101 5.37 10.24 -18.80
N SER A 102 4.07 10.20 -19.09
CA SER A 102 3.38 8.95 -19.41
C SER A 102 2.40 9.18 -20.56
N SER A 103 1.29 8.44 -20.58
CA SER A 103 0.17 8.66 -21.48
C SER A 103 -1.10 8.06 -20.88
N ASP A 104 -2.27 8.37 -21.46
CA ASP A 104 -3.53 7.71 -21.08
C ASP A 104 -3.40 6.20 -21.19
N GLU A 105 -2.85 5.71 -22.31
CA GLU A 105 -2.60 4.30 -22.56
C GLU A 105 -1.74 3.68 -21.44
N ILE A 106 -0.58 4.27 -21.13
CA ILE A 106 0.32 3.70 -20.13
C ILE A 106 -0.32 3.74 -18.74
N PHE A 107 -1.03 4.81 -18.36
CA PHE A 107 -1.62 4.95 -17.02
C PHE A 107 -2.84 4.05 -16.80
N SER A 108 -3.65 3.79 -17.84
CA SER A 108 -4.86 2.97 -17.74
C SER A 108 -4.59 1.47 -17.90
N ASN A 109 -3.35 1.08 -18.24
CA ASN A 109 -2.97 -0.30 -18.41
C ASN A 109 -3.04 -1.10 -17.09
N ASN A 110 -3.23 -2.41 -17.24
CA ASN A 110 -3.46 -3.33 -16.13
C ASN A 110 -2.15 -3.84 -15.49
N LEU A 111 -2.30 -4.78 -14.55
CA LEU A 111 -1.18 -5.38 -13.84
C LEU A 111 -0.24 -6.15 -14.78
N ASP A 112 -0.78 -6.92 -15.73
CA ASP A 112 -0.01 -7.75 -16.66
C ASP A 112 0.91 -6.91 -17.54
N TYR A 113 0.42 -5.77 -18.03
CA TYR A 113 1.23 -4.82 -18.77
C TYR A 113 2.46 -4.39 -17.95
N SER A 114 2.27 -4.07 -16.68
CA SER A 114 3.34 -3.64 -15.78
C SER A 114 4.33 -4.78 -15.52
N ILE A 115 3.85 -6.00 -15.30
CA ILE A 115 4.67 -7.20 -15.16
C ILE A 115 5.54 -7.40 -16.41
N MET A 116 4.96 -7.31 -17.61
CA MET A 116 5.69 -7.45 -18.88
C MET A 116 6.75 -6.38 -19.06
N LYS A 117 6.47 -5.12 -18.69
CA LYS A 117 7.47 -4.04 -18.74
C LYS A 117 8.61 -4.24 -17.75
N ILE A 118 8.35 -4.82 -16.57
CA ILE A 118 9.39 -5.23 -15.62
C ILE A 118 10.23 -6.37 -16.21
N PHE A 119 9.62 -7.43 -16.76
CA PHE A 119 10.40 -8.55 -17.30
C PHE A 119 11.24 -8.17 -18.52
N ASN A 120 10.72 -7.31 -19.40
CA ASN A 120 11.42 -6.89 -20.61
C ASN A 120 12.47 -5.79 -20.36
N GLY A 121 12.53 -5.19 -19.17
CA GLY A 121 13.41 -4.04 -18.92
C GLY A 121 12.98 -2.77 -19.66
N GLU A 122 11.69 -2.67 -20.01
CA GLU A 122 11.14 -1.65 -20.91
C GLU A 122 10.49 -0.46 -20.21
N ALA A 123 10.74 -0.29 -18.92
CA ALA A 123 10.33 0.89 -18.18
C ALA A 123 11.52 1.50 -17.45
N LEU A 124 11.48 2.82 -17.30
CA LEU A 124 12.41 3.53 -16.43
C LEU A 124 11.98 3.38 -14.97
N PHE A 125 10.70 3.66 -14.69
CA PHE A 125 10.10 3.54 -13.37
C PHE A 125 8.74 2.83 -13.43
N ILE A 126 8.47 1.94 -12.48
CA ILE A 126 7.15 1.32 -12.30
C ILE A 126 6.81 1.26 -10.81
N LYS A 127 5.60 1.70 -10.45
CA LYS A 127 5.00 1.33 -9.16
C LYS A 127 4.52 -0.12 -9.25
N PHE A 128 4.96 -0.99 -8.35
CA PHE A 128 4.45 -2.36 -8.31
C PHE A 128 4.46 -2.93 -6.89
N TYR A 129 3.57 -3.89 -6.61
CA TYR A 129 3.60 -4.63 -5.35
C TYR A 129 4.90 -5.43 -5.28
N TYR A 130 5.68 -5.23 -4.23
CA TYR A 130 6.91 -6.01 -4.08
C TYR A 130 6.57 -7.43 -3.67
N ILE A 131 6.84 -8.38 -4.55
CA ILE A 131 6.68 -9.80 -4.32
C ILE A 131 8.08 -10.38 -4.09
N PRO A 132 8.40 -10.91 -2.89
CA PRO A 132 9.66 -11.59 -2.64
C PRO A 132 9.97 -12.66 -3.72
N GLY A 133 11.21 -12.66 -4.23
CA GLY A 133 11.63 -13.58 -5.30
C GLY A 133 11.17 -13.22 -6.73
N PHE A 134 10.29 -12.22 -6.92
CA PHE A 134 9.77 -11.84 -8.24
C PHE A 134 10.86 -11.35 -9.21
N ILE A 135 11.84 -10.60 -8.70
CA ILE A 135 13.01 -10.18 -9.47
C ILE A 135 14.26 -10.89 -8.95
N ASN A 136 15.03 -11.48 -9.86
CA ASN A 136 16.30 -12.16 -9.58
C ASN A 136 17.51 -11.26 -9.89
N GLN A 137 18.73 -11.75 -9.67
CA GLN A 137 19.96 -10.97 -9.85
C GLN A 137 20.20 -10.45 -11.27
N TYR A 138 19.51 -10.99 -12.28
CA TYR A 138 19.61 -10.57 -13.68
C TYR A 138 18.59 -9.49 -14.05
N SER A 139 17.63 -9.20 -13.18
CA SER A 139 16.69 -8.11 -13.40
C SER A 139 17.43 -6.76 -13.41
N PRO A 140 17.15 -5.86 -14.37
CA PRO A 140 17.74 -4.52 -14.38
C PRO A 140 17.17 -3.61 -13.30
N TYR A 141 16.16 -4.07 -12.55
CA TYR A 141 15.45 -3.24 -11.58
C TYR A 141 16.03 -3.37 -10.18
N ILE A 142 16.14 -2.21 -9.54
CA ILE A 142 16.26 -2.09 -8.09
C ILE A 142 14.93 -1.59 -7.54
N VAL A 143 14.62 -1.97 -6.29
CA VAL A 143 13.38 -1.57 -5.63
C VAL A 143 13.69 -0.63 -4.48
N SER A 144 12.99 0.49 -4.44
CA SER A 144 13.03 1.46 -3.36
C SER A 144 11.62 1.81 -2.89
N ARG A 145 11.54 2.64 -1.86
CA ARG A 145 10.28 3.28 -1.48
C ARG A 145 9.76 4.15 -2.61
N MET A 146 8.44 4.34 -2.64
CA MET A 146 7.80 5.29 -3.55
C MET A 146 8.28 6.72 -3.25
N PRO A 147 8.37 7.59 -4.25
CA PRO A 147 8.66 9.00 -4.01
C PRO A 147 7.56 9.66 -3.18
N GLY A 148 7.90 10.75 -2.50
CA GLY A 148 6.92 11.63 -1.86
C GLY A 148 6.95 13.04 -2.41
N ILE A 149 6.13 13.91 -1.84
CA ILE A 149 6.16 15.34 -2.20
C ILE A 149 7.49 16.02 -1.86
N LYS A 150 8.22 15.47 -0.87
CA LYS A 150 9.55 15.91 -0.49
C LYS A 150 10.36 14.75 0.09
N LYS A 151 11.68 14.88 0.07
CA LYS A 151 12.61 13.87 0.57
C LYS A 151 12.27 13.45 2.01
N GLY A 152 12.34 12.14 2.26
CA GLY A 152 12.01 11.53 3.55
C GLY A 152 10.52 11.23 3.75
N ILE A 153 9.63 11.77 2.91
CA ILE A 153 8.21 11.40 2.87
C ILE A 153 8.00 10.40 1.74
N SER A 154 7.21 9.36 1.99
CA SER A 154 6.83 8.32 1.04
C SER A 154 5.45 7.81 1.40
N GLY A 155 4.81 7.04 0.53
CA GLY A 155 3.57 6.36 0.85
C GLY A 155 3.51 5.00 0.17
N SER A 156 3.04 4.00 0.91
CA SER A 156 2.74 2.69 0.34
C SER A 156 1.46 2.12 0.92
N ILE A 157 0.54 1.61 0.09
CA ILE A 157 -0.65 0.94 0.61
C ILE A 157 -0.25 -0.41 1.23
N GLN A 158 -0.67 -0.67 2.47
CA GLN A 158 -0.49 -1.98 3.08
C GLN A 158 -1.52 -2.97 2.52
N VAL A 159 -1.04 -4.06 1.96
CA VAL A 159 -1.82 -5.26 1.61
C VAL A 159 -1.20 -6.48 2.30
N GLY A 160 -1.70 -7.68 2.00
CA GLY A 160 -1.21 -8.94 2.58
C GLY A 160 -2.32 -9.84 3.08
N TYR A 161 -1.93 -10.93 3.74
CA TYR A 161 -2.86 -11.98 4.15
C TYR A 161 -2.93 -12.12 5.67
N ASN A 162 -4.12 -12.46 6.16
CA ASN A 162 -4.38 -12.84 7.54
C ASN A 162 -4.89 -14.27 7.58
N ILE A 163 -4.65 -14.95 8.71
CA ILE A 163 -5.22 -16.26 8.99
C ILE A 163 -6.35 -16.07 10.00
N GLY A 164 -7.55 -16.51 9.65
CA GLY A 164 -8.72 -16.50 10.51
C GLY A 164 -9.16 -17.90 10.89
N ILE A 165 -9.76 -18.04 12.07
CA ILE A 165 -10.47 -19.25 12.48
C ILE A 165 -11.96 -19.00 12.25
N VAL A 166 -12.62 -19.90 11.51
CA VAL A 166 -14.05 -19.78 11.23
C VAL A 166 -14.85 -19.81 12.54
N SER A 167 -15.87 -18.95 12.63
CA SER A 167 -16.63 -18.75 13.87
C SER A 167 -17.47 -19.98 14.28
N ASN A 168 -17.75 -20.87 13.34
CA ASN A 168 -18.54 -22.09 13.53
C ASN A 168 -17.69 -23.37 13.64
N ILE A 169 -16.41 -23.25 14.02
CA ILE A 169 -15.53 -24.40 14.24
C ILE A 169 -16.03 -25.29 15.38
N ASP A 170 -15.89 -26.61 15.25
CA ASP A 170 -16.20 -27.56 16.32
C ASP A 170 -15.36 -27.27 17.58
N GLU A 171 -15.97 -27.38 18.77
CA GLU A 171 -15.37 -26.97 20.04
C GLU A 171 -14.05 -27.73 20.34
N ASP A 172 -13.98 -29.00 19.95
CA ASP A 172 -12.80 -29.85 20.11
C ASP A 172 -11.63 -29.47 19.17
N LYS A 173 -11.92 -28.73 18.09
CA LYS A 173 -10.92 -28.26 17.11
C LYS A 173 -10.45 -26.83 17.38
N LEU A 174 -11.16 -26.06 18.19
CA LEU A 174 -10.83 -24.66 18.43
C LEU A 174 -9.42 -24.47 19.02
N ILE A 175 -9.08 -25.23 20.07
CA ILE A 175 -7.75 -25.13 20.71
C ILE A 175 -6.63 -25.57 19.76
N PRO A 176 -6.72 -26.73 19.06
CA PRO A 176 -5.76 -27.09 18.01
C PRO A 176 -5.60 -26.02 16.92
N ALA A 177 -6.70 -25.41 16.46
CA ALA A 177 -6.65 -24.37 15.45
C ALA A 177 -5.91 -23.11 15.95
N ILE A 178 -6.15 -22.68 17.19
CA ILE A 178 -5.43 -21.58 17.81
C ILE A 178 -3.92 -21.87 17.87
N GLU A 179 -3.53 -23.07 18.32
CA GLU A 179 -2.11 -23.43 18.38
C GLU A 179 -1.46 -23.51 16.99
N ALA A 180 -2.19 -23.98 15.98
CA ALA A 180 -1.70 -23.95 14.60
C ALA A 180 -1.46 -22.51 14.11
N VAL A 181 -2.40 -21.58 14.35
CA VAL A 181 -2.25 -20.17 13.98
C VAL A 181 -1.07 -19.53 14.71
N LYS A 182 -0.91 -19.79 16.02
CA LYS A 182 0.22 -19.30 16.81
C LYS A 182 1.55 -19.81 16.27
N TYR A 183 1.63 -21.09 15.90
CA TYR A 183 2.84 -21.66 15.31
C TYR A 183 3.16 -21.03 13.94
N MET A 184 2.19 -20.97 13.02
CA MET A 184 2.36 -20.41 11.68
C MET A 184 2.75 -18.92 11.69
N THR A 185 2.34 -18.19 12.73
CA THR A 185 2.64 -16.75 12.88
C THR A 185 3.73 -16.47 13.93
N SER A 186 4.40 -17.52 14.43
CA SER A 186 5.48 -17.38 15.40
C SER A 186 6.68 -16.66 14.81
N LEU A 187 7.47 -16.02 15.68
CA LEU A 187 8.70 -15.32 15.30
C LEU A 187 9.65 -16.25 14.51
N GLU A 188 9.80 -17.49 14.96
CA GLU A 188 10.67 -18.49 14.33
C GLU A 188 10.24 -18.81 12.90
N VAL A 189 8.96 -19.17 12.71
CA VAL A 189 8.42 -19.49 11.38
C VAL A 189 8.44 -18.27 10.46
N GLN A 190 8.03 -17.10 10.95
CA GLN A 190 8.05 -15.85 10.19
C GLN A 190 9.47 -15.46 9.75
N LYS A 191 10.46 -15.62 10.64
CA LYS A 191 11.87 -15.39 10.32
C LYS A 191 12.39 -16.37 9.27
N GLU A 192 12.08 -17.65 9.40
CA GLU A 192 12.47 -18.67 8.42
C GLU A 192 11.90 -18.34 7.02
N LEU A 193 10.62 -18.00 6.94
CA LEU A 193 9.95 -17.67 5.67
C LEU A 193 10.48 -16.36 5.07
N ALA A 194 10.75 -15.35 5.89
CA ALA A 194 11.33 -14.09 5.43
C ALA A 194 12.76 -14.26 4.90
N LEU A 195 13.59 -15.07 5.57
CA LEU A 195 14.96 -15.40 5.13
C LEU A 195 14.99 -16.18 3.81
N LYS A 196 13.93 -16.95 3.52
CA LYS A 196 13.77 -17.65 2.24
C LYS A 196 13.15 -16.75 1.15
N GLU A 197 12.89 -15.49 1.45
CA GLU A 197 12.20 -14.54 0.58
C GLU A 197 10.86 -15.10 0.06
N LEU A 198 10.09 -15.76 0.93
CA LEU A 198 8.75 -16.28 0.61
C LEU A 198 7.64 -15.34 1.06
N ILE A 199 7.90 -14.51 2.08
CA ILE A 199 6.95 -13.56 2.64
C ILE A 199 7.66 -12.26 3.03
N ILE A 200 6.90 -11.18 3.16
CA ILE A 200 7.28 -10.06 4.01
C ILE A 200 6.57 -10.23 5.35
N SER A 201 7.34 -10.32 6.43
CA SER A 201 6.81 -10.47 7.78
C SER A 201 6.29 -9.13 8.30
N GLY A 202 5.15 -9.17 9.01
CA GLY A 202 4.68 -8.03 9.79
C GLY A 202 5.49 -7.77 11.06
N ILE A 203 6.37 -8.69 11.46
CA ILE A 203 7.23 -8.55 12.62
C ILE A 203 8.45 -7.72 12.25
N THR A 204 8.32 -6.38 12.34
CA THR A 204 9.32 -5.43 11.86
C THR A 204 10.67 -5.55 12.57
N SER A 205 10.68 -6.00 13.84
CA SER A 205 11.91 -6.21 14.62
C SER A 205 12.88 -7.18 13.95
N LEU A 206 12.39 -8.16 13.17
CA LEU A 206 13.23 -9.10 12.41
C LEU A 206 14.21 -8.38 11.48
N TYR A 207 13.79 -7.28 10.84
CA TYR A 207 14.60 -6.58 9.85
C TYR A 207 15.73 -5.74 10.48
N TYR A 208 15.73 -5.56 11.79
CA TYR A 208 16.80 -4.89 12.53
C TYR A 208 17.86 -5.87 13.04
N GLU A 209 17.66 -7.17 12.87
CA GLU A 209 18.68 -8.17 13.16
C GLU A 209 19.72 -8.24 12.02
N ASP A 210 21.01 -8.18 12.38
CA ASP A 210 22.12 -8.15 11.43
C ASP A 210 22.09 -9.34 10.45
N ASN A 211 21.78 -10.54 10.94
CA ASN A 211 21.77 -11.75 10.13
C ASN A 211 20.51 -11.92 9.28
N VAL A 212 19.47 -11.12 9.48
CA VAL A 212 18.26 -11.16 8.65
C VAL A 212 18.44 -10.24 7.47
N CYS A 213 18.73 -8.97 7.72
CA CYS A 213 18.71 -7.97 6.68
C CYS A 213 19.81 -8.14 5.64
N SER A 214 20.98 -8.65 6.05
CA SER A 214 22.08 -8.97 5.12
C SER A 214 21.79 -10.13 4.17
N ASN A 215 20.76 -10.94 4.44
CA ASN A 215 20.37 -12.10 3.62
C ASN A 215 19.08 -11.88 2.81
N ILE A 216 18.42 -10.72 2.97
CA ILE A 216 17.17 -10.39 2.26
C ILE A 216 17.46 -9.28 1.26
N ARG A 217 17.09 -9.49 0.00
CA ARG A 217 17.29 -8.50 -1.05
C ARG A 217 16.41 -7.28 -0.78
N PHE A 218 16.99 -6.09 -0.97
CA PHE A 218 16.31 -4.81 -0.73
C PHE A 218 15.81 -4.62 0.71
N CYS A 219 16.37 -5.31 1.71
CA CYS A 219 15.86 -5.24 3.09
C CYS A 219 15.68 -3.81 3.67
N GLU A 220 16.44 -2.81 3.22
CA GLU A 220 16.21 -1.41 3.61
C GLU A 220 14.79 -0.91 3.29
N PHE A 221 14.20 -1.37 2.19
CA PHE A 221 12.81 -1.10 1.81
C PHE A 221 11.81 -1.61 2.86
N TYR A 222 12.15 -2.70 3.56
CA TYR A 222 11.33 -3.37 4.57
C TYR A 222 11.38 -2.66 5.93
N ARG A 223 12.50 -2.02 6.24
CA ARG A 223 12.71 -1.33 7.52
C ARG A 223 11.86 -0.07 7.69
N ASN A 224 11.50 0.59 6.59
CA ASN A 224 10.75 1.84 6.66
C ASN A 224 9.80 2.04 5.46
N PRO A 225 8.76 1.20 5.33
CA PRO A 225 7.90 1.21 4.15
C PRO A 225 6.89 2.37 4.10
N GLN A 226 6.76 3.17 5.18
CA GLN A 226 5.77 4.27 5.31
C GLN A 226 4.38 3.88 4.81
N ILE A 227 3.83 2.84 5.45
CA ILE A 227 2.58 2.23 5.01
C ILE A 227 1.35 3.00 5.47
N ILE A 228 0.32 2.97 4.64
CA ILE A 228 -1.03 3.41 4.97
C ILE A 228 -2.00 2.25 4.78
N MET A 229 -2.87 2.04 5.76
CA MET A 229 -4.02 1.14 5.59
C MET A 229 -5.14 1.89 4.89
N LYS A 230 -5.95 1.17 4.11
CA LYS A 230 -7.18 1.70 3.54
C LYS A 230 -8.04 2.36 4.65
N PRO A 231 -8.41 3.66 4.54
CA PRO A 231 -9.14 4.33 5.62
C PRO A 231 -10.52 3.68 5.86
N LYS A 232 -10.83 3.38 7.13
CA LYS A 232 -12.06 2.65 7.53
C LYS A 232 -13.36 3.36 7.15
N ASN A 233 -13.38 4.69 7.23
CA ASN A 233 -14.60 5.49 7.08
C ASN A 233 -15.00 5.75 5.62
N ILE A 234 -14.14 5.40 4.66
CA ILE A 234 -14.32 5.73 3.26
C ILE A 234 -15.22 4.69 2.55
N TYR A 235 -15.43 3.49 3.10
CA TYR A 235 -15.98 2.36 2.31
C TYR A 235 -17.23 1.67 2.85
N ASN A 236 -17.82 2.15 3.94
CA ASN A 236 -19.07 1.60 4.51
C ASN A 236 -20.36 2.14 3.86
N LEU A 237 -20.26 2.79 2.70
CA LEU A 237 -21.41 3.23 1.92
C LEU A 237 -21.38 2.43 0.62
N ASP A 238 -22.44 1.67 0.33
CA ASP A 238 -22.58 0.68 -0.75
C ASP A 238 -22.29 1.19 -2.18
N ASN A 239 -21.89 2.45 -2.36
CA ASN A 239 -21.52 3.02 -3.65
C ASN A 239 -20.45 4.13 -3.55
N TYR A 240 -19.77 4.29 -2.40
CA TYR A 240 -18.73 5.32 -2.26
C TYR A 240 -17.52 4.99 -3.12
N TYR A 241 -17.02 3.76 -3.01
CA TYR A 241 -15.81 3.30 -3.70
C TYR A 241 -15.94 3.52 -5.21
N GLU A 242 -17.04 3.02 -5.78
CA GLU A 242 -17.32 3.10 -7.20
C GLU A 242 -17.45 4.56 -7.66
N LYS A 243 -18.22 5.40 -6.95
CA LYS A 243 -18.36 6.82 -7.28
C LYS A 243 -17.04 7.57 -7.24
N PHE A 244 -16.28 7.45 -6.15
CA PHE A 244 -15.02 8.14 -6.00
C PHE A 244 -14.01 7.72 -7.08
N THR A 245 -13.95 6.42 -7.37
CA THR A 245 -13.13 5.85 -8.46
C THR A 245 -13.54 6.42 -9.82
N ASN A 246 -14.85 6.44 -10.11
CA ASN A 246 -15.39 6.94 -11.38
C ASN A 246 -15.05 8.42 -11.57
N TYR A 247 -15.28 9.27 -10.55
CA TYR A 247 -14.95 10.68 -10.64
C TYR A 247 -13.44 10.91 -10.82
N PHE A 248 -12.60 10.17 -10.10
CA PHE A 248 -11.16 10.25 -10.29
C PHE A 248 -10.76 9.92 -11.74
N TYR A 249 -11.35 8.88 -12.33
CA TYR A 249 -11.10 8.53 -13.73
C TYR A 249 -11.67 9.54 -14.73
N GLU A 250 -12.81 10.17 -14.44
CA GLU A 250 -13.31 11.27 -15.26
C GLU A 250 -12.36 12.47 -15.23
N PHE A 251 -11.87 12.85 -14.04
CA PHE A 251 -10.87 13.90 -13.90
C PHE A 251 -9.58 13.56 -14.69
N LEU A 252 -9.10 12.33 -14.52
CA LEU A 252 -7.83 11.89 -15.09
C LEU A 252 -7.88 11.75 -16.61
N TYR A 253 -8.98 11.25 -17.19
CA TYR A 253 -9.05 10.89 -18.62
C TYR A 253 -10.01 11.72 -19.47
N LYS A 254 -10.91 12.52 -18.89
CA LYS A 254 -11.88 13.36 -19.63
C LYS A 254 -11.62 14.87 -19.50
N ASN A 255 -10.37 15.27 -19.29
CA ASN A 255 -9.95 16.67 -19.17
C ASN A 255 -10.60 17.47 -18.02
N GLY A 256 -11.05 16.81 -16.94
CA GLY A 256 -11.59 17.50 -15.76
C GLY A 256 -10.57 18.41 -15.08
N LYS A 257 -11.03 19.46 -14.39
CA LYS A 257 -10.20 20.31 -13.54
C LYS A 257 -10.53 20.01 -12.08
N ALA A 258 -9.51 19.79 -11.25
CA ALA A 258 -9.70 19.38 -9.85
C ALA A 258 -10.52 20.41 -9.06
N SER A 259 -10.41 21.70 -9.42
CA SER A 259 -11.18 22.81 -8.84
C SER A 259 -12.63 22.90 -9.31
N ASP A 260 -12.93 22.50 -10.54
CA ASP A 260 -14.29 22.58 -11.10
C ASP A 260 -15.14 21.38 -10.60
N ASP A 261 -14.45 20.31 -10.23
CA ASP A 261 -15.01 19.11 -9.61
C ASP A 261 -14.97 19.19 -8.08
N LEU A 262 -15.15 20.36 -7.43
CA LEU A 262 -15.36 20.46 -5.96
C LEU A 262 -16.50 19.57 -5.44
N LYS A 263 -17.40 19.10 -6.33
CA LYS A 263 -18.38 18.04 -6.07
C LYS A 263 -17.74 16.69 -5.69
N LEU A 264 -16.52 16.41 -6.16
CA LEU A 264 -15.62 15.30 -5.78
C LEU A 264 -15.24 15.33 -4.30
N PHE A 265 -15.48 16.44 -3.60
CA PHE A 265 -15.02 16.63 -2.22
C PHE A 265 -16.16 17.03 -1.27
N ASP A 266 -17.13 17.82 -1.73
CA ASP A 266 -18.31 18.24 -0.93
C ASP A 266 -19.28 17.09 -0.61
N TYR A 267 -19.48 16.13 -1.53
CA TYR A 267 -20.27 14.92 -1.26
C TYR A 267 -19.60 14.01 -0.20
N PHE A 268 -18.29 14.19 -0.01
CA PHE A 268 -17.41 13.29 0.72
C PHE A 268 -17.11 13.78 2.15
N ASP A 269 -17.32 15.07 2.43
CA ASP A 269 -17.23 15.65 3.78
C ASP A 269 -18.54 15.48 4.57
N THR A 270 -19.70 15.48 3.89
CA THR A 270 -21.04 15.38 4.52
C THR A 270 -21.42 13.98 5.00
N THR A 271 -20.66 12.95 4.62
CA THR A 271 -20.82 11.57 5.11
C THR A 271 -19.81 11.21 6.21
N SER A 272 -18.95 12.14 6.60
CA SER A 272 -18.22 12.11 7.87
C SER A 272 -19.21 12.30 9.01
N ILE A 273 -19.87 11.22 9.44
CA ILE A 273 -20.58 11.23 10.72
C ILE A 273 -19.58 11.70 11.78
N PRO A 274 -19.91 12.68 12.63
CA PRO A 274 -19.02 13.09 13.71
C PRO A 274 -18.62 11.83 14.47
N VAL A 275 -17.34 11.72 14.81
CA VAL A 275 -16.89 10.79 15.85
C VAL A 275 -17.61 11.24 17.11
N THR A 276 -18.81 10.70 17.34
CA THR A 276 -19.39 10.69 18.67
C THR A 276 -18.43 9.86 19.49
N THR A 277 -17.60 10.52 20.26
CA THR A 277 -17.04 9.92 21.48
C THR A 277 -18.24 9.56 22.35
N ASN A 278 -18.84 8.39 22.08
CA ASN A 278 -19.79 7.76 22.97
C ASN A 278 -19.01 7.29 24.19
N ASN A 279 -18.76 8.22 25.13
CA ASN A 279 -18.39 7.89 26.50
C ASN A 279 -19.51 7.13 27.25
N ASN A 280 -20.56 6.68 26.57
CA ASN A 280 -21.71 5.99 27.15
C ASN A 280 -21.79 4.48 26.76
N GLU A 281 -20.80 3.91 26.07
CA GLU A 281 -20.75 2.45 25.86
C GLU A 281 -20.07 1.67 26.98
N LYS A 282 -19.38 2.36 27.91
CA LYS A 282 -18.87 1.70 29.13
C LYS A 282 -19.97 1.33 30.13
N GLU A 283 -21.13 1.97 30.10
CA GLU A 283 -22.21 1.69 31.08
C GLU A 283 -23.32 0.77 30.54
N LYS A 284 -23.33 0.45 29.23
CA LYS A 284 -24.38 -0.43 28.65
C LYS A 284 -23.99 -1.90 28.53
N LEU A 285 -22.73 -2.26 28.76
CA LEU A 285 -22.25 -3.65 28.79
C LEU A 285 -22.33 -4.30 30.18
N GLU A 286 -22.70 -3.57 31.23
CA GLU A 286 -22.79 -4.13 32.59
C GLU A 286 -24.20 -4.63 32.98
N ASN A 287 -25.24 -4.39 32.18
CA ASN A 287 -26.62 -4.63 32.63
C ASN A 287 -27.51 -5.48 31.73
N ASN A 288 -26.97 -6.30 30.83
CA ASN A 288 -27.73 -7.37 30.19
C ASN A 288 -26.81 -8.52 29.80
N GLU A 289 -26.79 -9.58 30.60
CA GLU A 289 -27.02 -10.96 30.15
C GLU A 289 -26.65 -11.94 31.28
N THR A 290 -27.68 -12.35 32.00
CA THR A 290 -27.74 -13.65 32.64
C THR A 290 -27.69 -14.75 31.58
N GLY A 291 -26.61 -15.53 31.55
CA GLY A 291 -26.64 -16.92 31.05
C GLY A 291 -25.64 -17.29 29.95
N LYS A 292 -24.61 -18.06 30.35
CA LYS A 292 -23.71 -18.91 29.54
C LYS A 292 -22.74 -18.21 28.55
N SER A 293 -21.49 -18.01 28.99
CA SER A 293 -20.23 -18.34 28.26
C SER A 293 -19.04 -17.58 28.87
N THR A 294 -18.54 -18.02 30.04
CA THR A 294 -17.50 -17.29 30.79
C THR A 294 -16.08 -17.86 30.64
N LYS A 295 -15.87 -18.90 29.82
CA LYS A 295 -14.52 -19.46 29.57
C LYS A 295 -13.89 -19.02 28.24
N SER A 296 -14.69 -18.78 27.19
CA SER A 296 -14.18 -18.36 25.87
C SER A 296 -13.66 -16.91 25.87
N ASN A 297 -14.34 -16.01 26.59
CA ASN A 297 -13.97 -14.58 26.66
C ASN A 297 -12.65 -14.30 27.40
N ILE A 298 -12.20 -15.22 28.27
CA ILE A 298 -10.92 -15.10 29.01
C ILE A 298 -9.72 -15.53 28.14
N ILE A 299 -9.93 -16.38 27.14
CA ILE A 299 -8.87 -16.86 26.25
C ILE A 299 -8.64 -15.85 25.12
N ILE A 300 -9.72 -15.27 24.57
CA ILE A 300 -9.64 -14.21 23.56
C ILE A 300 -8.91 -12.98 24.11
N SER A 301 -9.18 -12.56 25.34
CA SER A 301 -8.47 -11.44 25.96
C SER A 301 -6.98 -11.73 26.17
N LYS A 302 -6.60 -12.97 26.52
CA LYS A 302 -5.20 -13.37 26.67
C LYS A 302 -4.43 -13.47 25.36
N ILE A 303 -5.11 -13.83 24.26
CA ILE A 303 -4.51 -13.83 22.91
C ILE A 303 -4.28 -12.39 22.43
N LEU A 304 -5.24 -11.49 22.67
CA LEU A 304 -5.09 -10.06 22.37
C LEU A 304 -3.95 -9.43 23.19
N ASP A 305 -3.82 -9.78 24.47
CA ASP A 305 -2.72 -9.31 25.32
C ASP A 305 -1.34 -9.85 24.89
N TYR A 306 -1.28 -11.06 24.32
CA TYR A 306 -0.04 -11.63 23.78
C TYR A 306 0.41 -10.90 22.51
N HIS A 307 -0.51 -10.57 21.60
CA HIS A 307 -0.19 -9.82 20.38
C HIS A 307 0.09 -8.33 20.63
N ASN A 308 -0.51 -7.72 21.66
CA ASN A 308 -0.28 -6.32 22.00
C ASN A 308 1.06 -6.04 22.70
N LYS A 309 1.73 -7.06 23.24
CA LYS A 309 3.01 -6.91 23.97
C LYS A 309 4.25 -6.81 23.08
N GLU A 310 4.16 -7.12 21.79
CA GLU A 310 5.26 -6.94 20.81
C GLU A 310 4.94 -5.93 19.69
N TYR A 311 3.77 -5.30 19.72
CA TYR A 311 3.34 -4.27 18.77
C TYR A 311 3.01 -2.94 19.47
N THR A 312 3.94 -2.38 20.24
CA THR A 312 3.79 -1.01 20.75
C THR A 312 4.37 -0.01 19.75
N ASN A 313 3.53 0.39 18.78
CA ASN A 313 3.36 1.76 18.27
C ASN A 313 2.47 1.76 17.00
N SER A 314 1.21 1.33 17.11
CA SER A 314 0.10 1.84 16.29
C SER A 314 -1.22 1.18 16.73
N ASP A 315 -2.03 1.89 17.52
CA ASP A 315 -3.37 1.45 17.89
C ASP A 315 -4.33 1.56 16.71
N LEU A 316 -4.60 0.46 15.98
CA LEU A 316 -5.75 0.37 15.07
C LEU A 316 -6.34 -1.07 15.05
N PRO A 317 -7.65 -1.25 15.36
CA PRO A 317 -8.29 -2.57 15.29
C PRO A 317 -8.48 -3.04 13.84
N ILE A 318 -8.32 -4.35 13.61
CA ILE A 318 -8.32 -5.00 12.29
C ILE A 318 -9.76 -5.32 11.85
N TYR A 319 -10.19 -4.75 10.71
CA TYR A 319 -11.36 -5.21 9.95
C TYR A 319 -10.98 -5.27 8.46
N SER A 320 -11.25 -6.41 7.82
CA SER A 320 -10.83 -6.75 6.46
C SER A 320 -11.77 -6.19 5.40
N ASN A 321 -11.23 -5.49 4.40
CA ASN A 321 -11.81 -5.33 3.06
C ASN A 321 -10.65 -4.99 2.09
N PHE A 322 -10.04 -6.05 1.53
CA PHE A 322 -8.74 -6.04 0.85
C PHE A 322 -8.74 -5.24 -0.47
N CYS A 323 -7.60 -4.62 -0.80
CA CYS A 323 -7.17 -4.43 -2.19
C CYS A 323 -6.69 -5.82 -2.65
N SER A 324 -7.63 -6.70 -3.02
CA SER A 324 -7.26 -8.02 -3.53
C SER A 324 -6.69 -7.86 -4.94
N ILE A 325 -5.53 -8.48 -5.17
CA ILE A 325 -5.14 -8.90 -6.51
C ILE A 325 -6.15 -10.00 -6.85
N ASN A 326 -7.20 -9.68 -7.61
CA ASN A 326 -8.01 -10.72 -8.20
C ASN A 326 -7.13 -11.41 -9.24
N SER A 327 -6.50 -12.51 -8.85
CA SER A 327 -6.04 -13.51 -9.79
C SER A 327 -7.27 -14.29 -10.23
N ASP A 328 -8.05 -13.72 -11.15
CA ASP A 328 -9.02 -14.50 -11.91
C ASP A 328 -8.22 -15.26 -12.98
N GLU A 329 -7.72 -16.44 -12.61
CA GLU A 329 -7.48 -17.60 -13.50
C GLU A 329 -7.49 -18.91 -12.70
#